data_AF-A0AAU3UCU9-F1
#
_entry.id   AF-A0AAU3UCU9-F1
#
_cell.length_a   1.000
_cell.length_b   1.000
_cell.length_c   1.000
_cell.angle_alpha   90.00
_cell.angle_beta   90.00
_cell.angle_gamma   90.00
#
_symmetry.space_group_name_H-M   'P 1'
#
loop_
_entity.id
_entity.type
_entity.pdbx_description
1 polymer ?
#
loop_
_entity_poly.entity_id
_entity_poly.type
_entity_poly.pdbx_seq_one_letter_code
_entity_poly.pdbx_strand_id
1 'polypeptide(L)'
;MSRVRVVTVPHTEYHRWLLSITKVRVEDGEDIRYLPRHLAGDVPPDDWWLMDAERVAYNVVDVTGAPIGIAITTDPKIAAYCEEVRQRLWKLAIPYADYVESEFVDR
;
A
#
# COMPACT_ATOMS: atom_id res chain seq x y z
N MET A 1 -2.25 -5.86 -12.06
CA MET A 1 -2.55 -5.00 -10.88
C MET A 1 -1.23 -4.63 -10.22
N SER A 2 -1.09 -3.39 -9.73
CA SER A 2 0.13 -2.93 -9.06
C SER A 2 -0.20 -2.30 -7.71
N ARG A 3 0.62 -2.54 -6.68
CA ARG A 3 0.35 -2.09 -5.31
C ARG A 3 1.64 -1.72 -4.59
N VAL A 4 1.62 -0.62 -3.87
CA VAL A 4 2.66 -0.28 -2.88
C VAL A 4 2.06 -0.39 -1.49
N ARG A 5 2.75 -1.07 -0.59
CA ARG A 5 2.39 -1.15 0.83
C ARG A 5 3.42 -0.39 1.64
N VAL A 6 3.00 0.72 2.24
CA VAL A 6 3.84 1.46 3.19
C VAL A 6 3.65 0.86 4.58
N VAL A 7 4.71 0.24 5.10
CA VAL A 7 4.65 -0.61 6.30
C VAL A 7 5.55 -0.07 7.39
N THR A 8 5.08 -0.11 8.63
CA THR A 8 5.94 0.17 9.79
C THR A 8 6.80 -1.05 10.10
N VAL A 9 8.07 -0.80 10.40
CA VAL A 9 9.06 -1.78 10.87
C VAL A 9 9.49 -1.40 12.29
N PRO A 10 9.73 -2.38 13.20
CA PRO A 10 9.59 -3.82 13.00
C PRO A 10 8.15 -4.25 12.76
N HIS A 11 7.95 -5.36 12.04
CA HIS A 11 6.63 -5.82 11.64
C HIS A 11 5.85 -6.42 12.81
N THR A 12 4.61 -5.96 12.97
CA THR A 12 3.61 -6.63 13.81
C THR A 12 3.34 -8.05 13.29
N GLU A 13 2.80 -8.92 14.13
CA GLU A 13 2.39 -10.28 13.72
C GLU A 13 1.42 -10.24 12.54
N TYR A 14 0.50 -9.28 12.55
CA TYR A 14 -0.43 -9.08 11.44
C TYR A 14 0.29 -8.77 10.13
N HIS A 15 1.30 -7.88 10.14
CA HIS A 15 2.07 -7.59 8.93
C HIS A 15 2.92 -8.78 8.47
N ARG A 16 3.49 -9.56 9.40
CA ARG A 16 4.21 -10.81 9.06
C ARG A 16 3.29 -11.85 8.42
N TRP A 17 2.07 -12.00 8.95
CA TRP A 17 1.05 -12.83 8.32
C TRP A 17 0.63 -12.29 6.94
N LEU A 18 0.43 -10.98 6.78
CA LEU A 18 0.14 -10.38 5.47
C LEU A 18 1.26 -10.65 4.46
N LEU A 19 2.53 -10.55 4.87
CA LEU A 19 3.69 -10.88 4.04
C LEU A 19 3.65 -12.34 3.57
N SER A 20 3.33 -13.29 4.44
CA SER A 20 3.32 -14.71 4.09
C SER A 20 2.23 -15.06 3.06
N ILE A 21 1.05 -14.44 3.15
CA ILE A 21 -0.04 -14.68 2.18
C ILE A 21 0.11 -13.87 0.89
N THR A 22 1.03 -12.89 0.85
CA THR A 22 1.23 -12.04 -0.34
C THR A 22 1.91 -12.79 -1.47
N LYS A 23 2.69 -13.82 -1.16
CA LYS A 23 3.34 -14.69 -2.15
C LYS A 23 2.36 -15.17 -3.22
N VAL A 24 1.20 -15.66 -2.80
CA VAL A 24 0.16 -16.18 -3.71
C VAL A 24 -0.32 -15.11 -4.69
N ARG A 25 -0.49 -13.86 -4.22
CA ARG A 25 -0.94 -12.75 -5.09
C ARG A 25 0.11 -12.36 -6.13
N VAL A 26 1.39 -12.45 -5.76
CA VAL A 26 2.50 -12.18 -6.68
C VAL A 26 2.63 -13.32 -7.70
N GLU A 27 2.46 -14.56 -7.28
CA GLU A 27 2.42 -15.74 -8.16
C GLU A 27 1.26 -15.67 -9.17
N ASP A 28 0.13 -15.08 -8.77
CA ASP A 28 -1.02 -14.77 -9.64
C ASP A 28 -0.81 -13.54 -10.54
N GLY A 29 0.36 -12.89 -10.48
CA GLY A 29 0.78 -11.80 -11.38
C GLY A 29 0.53 -10.38 -10.87
N GLU A 30 0.25 -10.15 -9.58
CA GLU A 30 0.27 -8.79 -9.01
C GLU A 30 1.72 -8.29 -8.81
N ASP A 31 2.04 -7.07 -9.27
CA ASP A 31 3.29 -6.39 -8.89
C ASP A 31 3.06 -5.68 -7.53
N ILE A 32 3.42 -6.38 -6.47
CA ILE A 32 3.30 -5.88 -5.10
C ILE A 32 4.69 -5.49 -4.60
N ARG A 33 4.78 -4.25 -4.10
CA ARG A 33 6.01 -3.69 -3.55
C ARG A 33 5.78 -3.18 -2.14
N TYR A 34 6.83 -3.19 -1.34
CA TYR A 34 6.83 -2.78 0.05
C TYR A 34 7.79 -1.62 0.28
N LEU A 35 7.40 -0.69 1.14
CA LEU A 35 8.18 0.49 1.47
C LEU A 35 8.17 0.69 2.98
N PRO A 36 9.31 0.55 3.67
CA PRO A 36 9.40 0.89 5.09
C PRO A 36 9.00 2.34 5.32
N ARG A 37 8.07 2.59 6.25
CA ARG A 37 7.46 3.90 6.48
C ARG A 37 8.47 5.01 6.76
N HIS A 38 9.57 4.68 7.44
CA HIS A 38 10.65 5.64 7.74
C HIS A 38 11.45 6.08 6.50
N LEU A 39 11.32 5.38 5.36
CA LEU A 39 11.94 5.72 4.07
C LEU A 39 10.94 6.37 3.10
N ALA A 40 9.65 6.42 3.44
CA ALA A 40 8.59 6.84 2.53
C ALA A 40 8.44 8.37 2.40
N GLY A 41 9.07 9.14 3.30
CA GLY A 41 8.82 10.57 3.45
C GLY A 41 7.39 10.83 3.89
N ASP A 42 6.73 11.78 3.23
CA ASP A 42 5.31 12.06 3.48
C ASP A 42 4.42 10.89 3.01
N VAL A 43 3.42 10.52 3.82
CA VAL A 43 2.51 9.41 3.54
C VAL A 43 1.11 9.85 3.98
N PRO A 44 0.12 9.86 3.07
CA PRO A 44 -1.25 10.16 3.45
C PRO A 44 -1.77 9.21 4.54
N PRO A 45 -2.67 9.67 5.42
CA PRO A 45 -3.19 8.85 6.51
C PRO A 45 -4.13 7.75 6.01
N ASP A 46 -4.90 8.03 4.97
CA ASP A 46 -5.86 7.11 4.38
C ASP A 46 -5.18 6.17 3.39
N ASP A 47 -5.74 5.00 3.16
CA ASP A 47 -5.37 4.11 2.06
C ASP A 47 -6.46 4.07 0.98
N TRP A 48 -6.04 3.82 -0.27
CA TRP A 48 -6.91 3.95 -1.42
C TRP A 48 -6.56 2.99 -2.55
N TRP A 49 -7.57 2.68 -3.36
CA TRP A 49 -7.40 2.12 -4.70
C TRP A 49 -7.65 3.19 -5.74
N LEU A 50 -6.83 3.21 -6.78
CA LEU A 50 -7.01 4.03 -7.97
C LEU A 50 -7.33 3.12 -9.16
N MET A 51 -8.46 3.34 -9.81
CA MET A 51 -8.90 2.63 -11.01
C MET A 51 -8.94 3.58 -12.19
N ASP A 52 -8.39 3.14 -13.31
CA ASP A 52 -8.39 3.84 -14.60
C ASP A 52 -7.82 5.28 -14.54
N ALA A 53 -7.01 5.58 -13.51
CA ALA A 53 -6.52 6.93 -13.18
C ALA A 53 -7.61 8.00 -12.98
N GLU A 54 -8.87 7.61 -12.78
CA GLU A 54 -10.02 8.52 -12.72
C GLU A 54 -10.90 8.32 -11.49
N ARG A 55 -10.85 7.15 -10.86
CA ARG A 55 -11.73 6.79 -9.76
C ARG A 55 -10.94 6.30 -8.57
N VAL A 56 -11.19 6.92 -7.41
CA VAL A 56 -10.53 6.60 -6.15
C VAL A 56 -11.54 5.98 -5.20
N ALA A 57 -11.19 4.83 -4.65
CA ALA A 57 -11.93 4.17 -3.58
C ALA A 57 -11.11 4.22 -2.30
N TYR A 58 -11.60 4.91 -1.27
CA TYR A 58 -10.97 4.98 0.04
C TYR A 58 -11.58 3.96 0.98
N ASN A 59 -10.74 3.30 1.78
CA ASN A 59 -11.24 2.60 2.96
C ASN A 59 -11.68 3.63 3.99
N VAL A 60 -12.90 3.47 4.50
CA VAL A 60 -13.43 4.30 5.57
C VAL A 60 -13.39 3.49 6.85
N VAL A 61 -12.72 4.03 7.86
CA VAL A 61 -12.65 3.47 9.20
C VAL A 61 -13.32 4.41 10.20
N ASP A 62 -13.84 3.86 11.29
CA ASP A 62 -14.29 4.68 12.42
C ASP A 62 -13.11 5.19 13.27
N VAL A 63 -13.43 5.89 14.35
CA VAL A 63 -12.43 6.46 15.28
C VAL A 63 -11.58 5.41 16.00
N THR A 64 -12.00 4.13 15.98
CA THR A 64 -11.27 3.00 16.56
C THR A 64 -10.42 2.27 15.52
N GLY A 65 -10.52 2.65 14.24
CA GLY A 65 -9.87 1.99 13.12
C GLY A 65 -10.66 0.82 12.56
N ALA A 66 -11.91 0.59 12.98
CA ALA A 66 -12.73 -0.49 12.45
C ALA A 66 -13.27 -0.12 11.06
N PRO A 67 -13.24 -1.02 10.06
CA PRO A 67 -13.73 -0.73 8.73
C PRO A 67 -15.26 -0.55 8.74
N ILE A 68 -15.73 0.58 8.21
CA ILE A 68 -17.17 0.92 8.12
C ILE A 68 -17.68 1.05 6.68
N GLY A 69 -16.80 1.03 5.69
CA GLY A 69 -17.21 1.00 4.28
C GLY A 69 -16.15 1.49 3.31
N ILE A 70 -16.60 1.76 2.09
CA ILE A 70 -15.80 2.31 1.00
C ILE A 70 -16.43 3.63 0.54
N ALA A 71 -15.64 4.69 0.47
CA ALA A 71 -16.03 5.95 -0.15
C ALA A 71 -15.43 6.03 -1.56
N ILE A 72 -16.25 6.34 -2.56
CA ILE A 72 -15.82 6.44 -3.96
C ILE A 72 -15.92 7.89 -4.42
N THR A 73 -14.89 8.37 -5.08
CA THR A 73 -14.88 9.67 -5.75
C THR A 73 -14.30 9.56 -7.17
N THR A 74 -14.78 10.44 -8.05
CA THR A 74 -14.25 10.64 -9.40
C THR A 74 -13.79 12.09 -9.60
N ASP A 75 -13.47 12.79 -8.50
CA ASP A 75 -12.90 14.13 -8.58
C ASP A 75 -11.51 14.05 -9.24
N PRO A 76 -11.29 14.71 -10.40
CA PRO A 76 -10.04 14.61 -11.13
C PRO A 76 -8.83 15.15 -10.36
N LYS A 77 -9.03 16.10 -9.44
CA LYS A 77 -7.93 16.61 -8.59
C LYS A 77 -7.51 15.58 -7.56
N ILE A 78 -8.47 14.86 -6.97
CA ILE A 78 -8.19 13.79 -6.02
C ILE A 78 -7.51 12.62 -6.72
N ALA A 79 -8.01 12.22 -7.90
CA ALA A 79 -7.39 11.16 -8.69
C ALA A 79 -5.95 11.50 -9.09
N ALA A 80 -5.69 12.73 -9.56
CA ALA A 80 -4.34 13.18 -9.90
C ALA A 80 -3.40 13.18 -8.69
N TYR A 81 -3.86 13.65 -7.53
CA TYR A 81 -3.10 13.61 -6.28
C TYR A 81 -2.75 12.17 -5.86
N CYS A 82 -3.73 11.27 -5.88
CA CYS A 82 -3.52 9.86 -5.56
C CYS A 82 -2.52 9.19 -6.50
N GLU A 83 -2.54 9.52 -7.80
CA GLU A 83 -1.58 9.02 -8.78
C GLU A 83 -0.17 9.57 -8.53
N GLU A 84 -0.03 10.87 -8.24
CA GLU A 84 1.27 11.48 -7.90
C GLU A 84 1.90 10.81 -6.67
N VAL A 85 1.11 10.65 -5.60
CA VAL A 85 1.55 9.95 -4.38
C VAL A 85 1.95 8.51 -4.71
N ARG A 86 1.13 7.78 -5.46
CA ARG A 86 1.43 6.41 -5.87
C ARG A 86 2.75 6.34 -6.64
N GLN A 87 2.97 7.21 -7.62
CA GLN A 87 4.20 7.24 -8.41
C GLN A 87 5.44 7.54 -7.56
N ARG A 88 5.33 8.47 -6.61
CA ARG A 88 6.44 8.79 -5.68
C ARG A 88 6.79 7.58 -4.81
N LEU A 89 5.79 6.96 -4.17
CA LEU A 89 6.01 5.80 -3.32
C LEU A 89 6.52 4.59 -4.14
N TRP A 90 6.02 4.42 -5.37
CA TRP A 90 6.43 3.34 -6.28
C TRP A 90 7.93 3.35 -6.58
N LYS A 91 8.50 4.54 -6.81
CA LYS A 91 9.93 4.70 -7.12
C LYS A 91 10.84 4.29 -5.95
N LEU A 92 10.32 4.33 -4.73
CA LEU A 92 11.06 3.97 -3.51
C LEU A 92 10.79 2.53 -3.06
N ALA A 93 9.70 1.93 -3.54
CA ALA A 93 9.23 0.65 -3.04
C ALA A 93 10.04 -0.53 -3.60
N ILE A 94 10.29 -1.50 -2.73
CA ILE A 94 11.07 -2.70 -2.96
C ILE A 94 10.13 -3.80 -3.49
N PRO A 95 10.41 -4.46 -4.62
CA PRO A 95 9.64 -5.61 -5.09
C PRO A 95 9.48 -6.68 -4.00
N TYR A 96 8.31 -7.32 -3.91
CA TYR A 96 8.03 -8.31 -2.86
C TYR A 96 9.13 -9.37 -2.70
N ALA A 97 9.61 -9.94 -3.80
CA ALA A 97 10.65 -10.98 -3.80
C ALA A 97 11.96 -10.50 -3.16
N ASP A 98 12.32 -9.23 -3.36
CA ASP A 98 13.52 -8.64 -2.76
C ASP A 98 13.26 -8.21 -1.31
N TYR A 99 12.03 -7.76 -1.02
CA TYR A 99 11.65 -7.31 0.32
C TYR A 99 11.67 -8.45 1.33
N VAL A 100 11.20 -9.65 0.96
CA VAL A 100 11.19 -10.81 1.87
C VAL A 100 12.57 -11.32 2.26
N GLU A 101 13.60 -11.00 1.47
CA GLU A 101 15.00 -11.33 1.75
C GLU A 101 15.77 -10.15 2.39
N SER A 102 15.09 -9.02 2.63
CA SER A 102 15.72 -7.80 3.14
C SER A 102 15.82 -7.79 4.67
N GLU A 103 16.61 -6.86 5.20
CA GLU A 103 16.75 -6.61 6.63
C GLU A 103 15.45 -6.18 7.33
N PHE A 104 14.39 -5.87 6.58
CA PHE A 104 13.11 -5.41 7.14
C PHE A 104 12.20 -6.54 7.59
N VAL A 105 12.44 -7.77 7.13
CA VAL A 105 11.56 -8.93 7.42
C VAL A 105 12.02 -9.73 8.64
N ASP A 106 13.29 -9.61 9.04
CA ASP A 106 13.84 -10.33 10.20
C ASP A 106 14.80 -9.47 11.07
N ARG A 107 14.23 -8.86 12.13
CA ARG A 107 14.83 -8.66 13.47
C ARG A 107 13.75 -8.66 14.54
#